data_AF-A0A1I4DLF3-F1
#
_entry.id   AF-A0A1I4DLF3-F1
#
_cell.length_a   1.000
_cell.length_b   1.000
_cell.length_c   1.000
_cell.angle_alpha   90.00
_cell.angle_beta   90.00
_cell.angle_gamma   90.00
#
_symmetry.space_group_name_H-M   'P 1'
#
loop_
_entity.id
_entity.type
_entity.pdbx_description
1 polymer ?
#
loop_
_entity_poly.entity_id
_entity_poly.type
_entity_poly.pdbx_seq_one_letter_code
_entity_poly.pdbx_strand_id
1 'polypeptide(L)'
;MAKGSLMVGWGEIIAGREKAAQATLNNAMQYCIRLQQEGKIDRFEVVVLEPHGSDLNGFVLITGDKVTIALLRADDEFVSVMVGVQLVHRNVRVVGANTGAELQSLFAMWDEQEEKLLAE
;
A
#
# COMPACT_ATOMS: atom_id res chain seq x y z
N MET A 1 13.41 9.86 12.35
CA MET A 1 12.20 9.18 12.86
C MET A 1 12.11 7.81 12.19
N ALA A 2 11.47 6.83 12.84
CA ALA A 2 11.30 5.50 12.26
C ALA A 2 10.51 5.62 10.95
N LYS A 3 10.91 4.85 9.94
CA LYS A 3 10.18 4.78 8.67
C LYS A 3 9.06 3.75 8.77
N GLY A 4 8.08 3.90 7.90
CA GLY A 4 7.06 2.90 7.66
C GLY A 4 6.61 2.93 6.21
N SER A 5 6.07 1.80 5.76
CA SER A 5 5.51 1.67 4.42
C SER A 5 4.09 1.11 4.43
N LEU A 6 3.31 1.53 3.44
CA LEU A 6 1.95 1.09 3.18
C LEU A 6 1.88 0.58 1.74
N MET A 7 1.42 -0.66 1.56
CA MET A 7 1.14 -1.22 0.24
C MET A 7 -0.37 -1.16 -0.01
N VAL A 8 -0.74 -0.56 -1.14
CA VAL A 8 -2.10 -0.53 -1.67
C VAL A 8 -2.11 -1.33 -2.97
N GLY A 9 -2.71 -2.53 -2.96
CA GLY A 9 -2.80 -3.40 -4.13
C GLY A 9 -4.21 -3.46 -4.71
N TRP A 10 -4.31 -3.76 -6.00
CA TRP A 10 -5.58 -3.97 -6.71
C TRP A 10 -5.49 -5.16 -7.68
N GLY A 11 -6.64 -5.76 -7.95
CA GLY A 11 -6.81 -6.82 -8.95
C GLY A 11 -7.45 -6.30 -10.23
N GLU A 12 -8.20 -7.16 -10.91
CA GLU A 12 -8.87 -6.85 -12.19
C GLU A 12 -9.90 -5.72 -12.06
N ILE A 13 -10.10 -5.01 -13.18
CA ILE A 13 -11.20 -4.05 -13.32
C ILE A 13 -12.52 -4.83 -13.29
N ILE A 14 -13.49 -4.34 -12.53
CA ILE A 14 -14.85 -4.88 -12.52
C ILE A 14 -15.51 -4.60 -13.87
N ALA A 15 -16.02 -5.64 -14.54
CA ALA A 15 -16.65 -5.52 -15.86
C ALA A 15 -17.73 -4.42 -15.89
N GLY A 16 -17.68 -3.58 -16.92
CA GLY A 16 -18.58 -2.42 -17.10
C GLY A 16 -18.15 -1.16 -16.34
N ARG A 17 -16.98 -1.17 -15.68
CA ARG A 17 -16.42 -0.01 -14.96
C ARG A 17 -15.19 0.59 -15.64
N GLU A 18 -14.83 0.17 -16.84
CA GLU A 18 -13.56 0.48 -17.51
C GLU A 18 -13.32 2.01 -17.62
N LYS A 19 -14.35 2.76 -18.01
CA LYS A 19 -14.26 4.23 -18.08
C LYS A 19 -14.11 4.89 -16.70
N ALA A 20 -14.81 4.37 -15.69
CA ALA A 20 -14.75 4.87 -14.32
C ALA A 20 -13.41 4.51 -13.65
N ALA A 21 -12.85 3.35 -13.97
CA ALA A 21 -11.58 2.87 -13.45
C ALA A 21 -10.44 3.82 -13.82
N GLN A 22 -10.38 4.26 -15.07
CA GLN A 22 -9.36 5.21 -15.53
C GLN A 22 -9.40 6.53 -14.72
N ALA A 23 -10.59 7.12 -14.56
CA ALA A 23 -10.74 8.37 -13.80
C ALA A 23 -10.40 8.18 -12.31
N THR A 24 -10.83 7.05 -11.73
CA THR A 24 -10.59 6.72 -10.32
C THR A 24 -9.09 6.54 -10.03
N LEU A 25 -8.39 5.81 -10.89
CA LEU A 25 -6.94 5.62 -10.76
C LEU A 25 -6.19 6.94 -10.91
N ASN A 26 -6.57 7.80 -11.86
CA ASN A 26 -5.97 9.13 -11.98
C ASN A 26 -6.15 9.96 -10.72
N ASN A 27 -7.34 9.94 -10.10
CA ASN A 27 -7.59 10.65 -8.84
C ASN A 27 -6.73 10.10 -7.68
N ALA A 28 -6.60 8.77 -7.57
CA ALA A 28 -5.75 8.13 -6.56
C ALA A 28 -4.26 8.48 -6.76
N MET A 29 -3.81 8.61 -8.01
CA MET A 29 -2.46 9.05 -8.35
C MET A 29 -2.22 10.51 -7.94
N GLN A 30 -3.16 11.40 -8.26
CA GLN A 30 -3.05 12.81 -7.86
C GLN A 30 -3.07 12.98 -6.34
N TYR A 31 -3.84 12.17 -5.63
CA TYR A 31 -3.81 12.11 -4.17
C TYR A 31 -2.40 11.79 -3.64
N CYS A 32 -1.74 10.74 -4.16
CA CYS A 32 -0.38 10.38 -3.74
C CYS A 32 0.65 11.47 -4.07
N ILE A 33 0.56 12.08 -5.27
CA ILE A 33 1.42 13.21 -5.67
C ILE A 33 1.28 14.37 -4.69
N ARG A 34 0.04 14.73 -4.34
CA ARG A 34 -0.23 15.82 -3.41
C ARG A 34 0.31 15.53 -2.01
N LEU A 35 0.11 14.32 -1.49
CA LEU A 35 0.70 13.93 -0.21
C LEU A 35 2.23 14.08 -0.19
N GLN A 36 2.90 13.74 -1.30
CA GLN A 36 4.35 13.88 -1.42
C GLN A 36 4.76 15.36 -1.47
N GLN A 37 4.06 16.18 -2.25
CA GLN A 37 4.32 17.63 -2.35
C GLN A 37 4.10 18.36 -1.02
N GLU A 38 3.11 17.92 -0.23
CA GLU A 38 2.83 18.42 1.12
C GLU A 38 3.81 17.91 2.18
N GLY A 39 4.73 17.00 1.82
CA GLY A 39 5.69 16.38 2.73
C GLY A 39 5.06 15.41 3.74
N LYS A 40 3.82 14.98 3.53
CA LYS A 40 3.14 13.97 4.37
C LYS A 40 3.72 12.58 4.16
N ILE A 41 4.19 12.29 2.95
CA ILE A 41 4.92 11.07 2.61
C ILE A 41 6.26 11.44 1.99
N ASP A 42 7.26 10.57 2.13
CA ASP A 42 8.56 10.80 1.51
C ASP A 42 8.51 10.47 0.01
N ARG A 43 7.89 9.34 -0.32
CA ARG A 43 7.77 8.83 -1.69
C ARG A 43 6.64 7.83 -1.85
N PHE A 44 6.26 7.61 -3.10
CA PHE A 44 5.47 6.46 -3.49
C PHE A 44 5.98 5.90 -4.82
N GLU A 45 5.75 4.61 -5.04
CA GLU A 45 6.09 3.91 -6.27
C GLU A 45 4.86 3.14 -6.77
N VAL A 46 4.61 3.20 -8.07
CA VAL A 46 3.47 2.54 -8.70
C VAL A 46 3.97 1.48 -9.64
N VAL A 47 3.52 0.26 -9.40
CA VAL A 47 3.94 -0.93 -10.14
C VAL A 47 2.71 -1.59 -10.73
N VAL A 48 2.71 -1.77 -12.04
CA VAL A 48 1.74 -2.61 -12.76
C VAL A 48 2.46 -3.89 -13.14
N LEU A 49 1.84 -5.03 -12.83
CA LEU A 49 2.42 -6.34 -13.02
C LEU A 49 2.02 -6.91 -14.37
N GLU A 50 2.94 -7.60 -15.02
CA GLU A 50 2.65 -8.42 -16.21
C GLU A 50 1.76 -9.61 -15.83
N PRO A 51 1.08 -10.27 -16.79
CA PRO A 51 0.25 -11.44 -16.51
C PRO A 51 1.04 -12.57 -15.81
N HIS A 52 0.61 -12.95 -14.61
CA HIS A 52 1.30 -13.96 -13.78
C HIS A 52 0.35 -14.90 -13.02
N GLY A 53 -0.95 -14.90 -13.37
CA GLY A 53 -1.94 -15.84 -12.84
C GLY A 53 -2.39 -15.62 -11.39
N SER A 54 -1.97 -14.52 -10.76
CA SER A 54 -2.47 -14.12 -9.43
C SER A 54 -3.64 -13.14 -9.52
N ASP A 55 -4.20 -12.76 -8.37
CA ASP A 55 -5.29 -11.80 -8.25
C ASP A 55 -4.81 -10.34 -8.05
N LEU A 56 -3.50 -10.10 -8.10
CA LEU A 56 -2.86 -8.81 -7.91
C LEU A 56 -2.37 -8.31 -9.27
N ASN A 57 -2.97 -7.26 -9.81
CA ASN A 57 -2.58 -6.68 -11.09
C ASN A 57 -1.59 -5.51 -10.94
N GLY A 58 -1.53 -4.91 -9.76
CA GLY A 58 -0.61 -3.83 -9.47
C GLY A 58 -0.70 -3.38 -8.03
N PHE A 59 0.24 -2.53 -7.64
CA PHE A 59 0.28 -1.94 -6.32
C PHE A 59 0.95 -0.56 -6.30
N VAL A 60 0.62 0.22 -5.28
CA VAL A 60 1.37 1.40 -4.85
C VAL A 60 2.06 1.10 -3.54
N LEU A 61 3.36 1.35 -3.47
CA LEU A 61 4.12 1.33 -2.23
C LEU A 61 4.35 2.78 -1.78
N ILE A 62 3.77 3.17 -0.66
CA ILE A 62 3.88 4.51 -0.06
C ILE A 62 4.83 4.41 1.13
N THR A 63 5.85 5.28 1.22
CA THR A 63 6.83 5.30 2.31
C THR A 63 6.92 6.68 2.93
N GLY A 64 7.05 6.74 4.25
CA GLY A 64 7.15 7.98 5.00
C GLY A 64 7.54 7.75 6.46
N ASP A 65 7.22 8.73 7.30
CA ASP A 65 7.27 8.55 8.75
C ASP A 65 6.31 7.44 9.22
N LYS A 66 6.77 6.57 10.12
CA LYS A 66 6.02 5.41 10.58
C LYS A 66 4.64 5.75 11.14
N VAL A 67 4.54 6.81 11.94
CA VAL A 67 3.29 7.20 12.58
C VAL A 67 2.35 7.77 11.54
N THR A 68 2.84 8.69 10.70
CA THR A 68 2.05 9.28 9.61
C THR A 68 1.50 8.20 8.67
N ILE A 69 2.33 7.27 8.24
CA ILE A 69 1.92 6.17 7.35
C ILE A 69 0.91 5.23 8.02
N ALA A 70 1.06 4.95 9.32
CA ALA A 70 0.08 4.14 10.05
C ALA A 70 -1.29 4.82 10.10
N LEU A 71 -1.31 6.15 10.30
CA LEU A 71 -2.52 6.96 10.43
C LEU A 71 -3.25 7.20 9.10
N LEU A 72 -2.58 7.09 7.95
CA LEU A 72 -3.23 7.26 6.64
C LEU A 72 -4.49 6.39 6.49
N ARG A 73 -4.52 5.17 7.03
CA ARG A 73 -5.70 4.28 6.91
C ARG A 73 -6.95 4.79 7.66
N ALA A 74 -6.77 5.72 8.58
CA ALA A 74 -7.84 6.34 9.35
C ALA A 74 -8.19 7.74 8.85
N ASP A 75 -7.47 8.25 7.85
CA ASP A 75 -7.75 9.56 7.25
C ASP A 75 -8.97 9.47 6.32
N ASP A 76 -9.93 10.37 6.49
CA ASP A 76 -11.20 10.34 5.75
C ASP A 76 -11.00 10.48 4.23
N GLU A 77 -10.02 11.29 3.81
CA GLU A 77 -9.72 11.46 2.39
C GLU A 77 -9.11 10.19 1.82
N PHE A 78 -8.15 9.58 2.53
CA PHE A 78 -7.59 8.28 2.15
C PHE A 78 -8.69 7.22 2.03
N VAL A 79 -9.57 7.11 3.02
CA VAL A 79 -10.69 6.15 3.02
C VAL A 79 -11.61 6.38 1.83
N SER A 80 -11.96 7.64 1.54
CA SER A 80 -12.78 8.01 0.39
C SER A 80 -12.14 7.58 -0.94
N VAL A 81 -10.83 7.83 -1.11
CA VAL A 81 -10.08 7.38 -2.28
C VAL A 81 -10.11 5.85 -2.41
N MET A 82 -9.91 5.12 -1.31
CA MET A 82 -9.93 3.65 -1.31
C MET A 82 -11.31 3.08 -1.64
N VAL A 83 -12.40 3.69 -1.15
CA VAL A 83 -13.77 3.31 -1.53
C VAL A 83 -13.97 3.47 -3.04
N GLY A 84 -13.48 4.58 -3.63
CA GLY A 84 -13.50 4.76 -5.08
C GLY A 84 -12.80 3.63 -5.82
N VAL A 85 -11.58 3.27 -5.42
CA VAL A 85 -10.79 2.19 -6.04
C VAL A 85 -11.51 0.84 -5.90
N GLN A 86 -12.15 0.55 -4.76
CA GLN A 86 -12.93 -0.67 -4.53
C GLN A 86 -14.17 -0.80 -5.43
N LEU A 87 -14.74 0.32 -5.87
CA LEU A 87 -15.91 0.31 -6.77
C LEU A 87 -15.55 -0.06 -8.21
N VAL A 88 -14.26 -0.02 -8.57
CA VAL A 88 -13.77 -0.24 -9.94
C VAL A 88 -12.80 -1.41 -10.05
N HIS A 89 -12.13 -1.82 -8.97
CA HIS A 89 -11.20 -2.95 -8.93
C HIS A 89 -11.64 -4.03 -7.95
N ARG A 90 -11.37 -5.28 -8.29
CA ARG A 90 -11.47 -6.42 -7.37
C ARG A 90 -10.25 -6.47 -6.44
N ASN A 91 -10.40 -7.15 -5.30
CA ASN A 91 -9.30 -7.54 -4.41
C ASN A 91 -8.38 -6.37 -3.99
N VAL A 92 -9.00 -5.21 -3.70
CA VAL A 92 -8.26 -4.06 -3.17
C VAL A 92 -7.79 -4.39 -1.75
N ARG A 93 -6.50 -4.16 -1.50
CA ARG A 93 -5.85 -4.48 -0.22
C ARG A 93 -4.99 -3.32 0.23
N VAL A 94 -5.06 -2.99 1.51
CA VAL A 94 -4.31 -1.89 2.14
C VAL A 94 -3.59 -2.44 3.36
N VAL A 95 -2.30 -2.72 3.23
CA VAL A 95 -1.53 -3.49 4.23
C VAL A 95 -0.23 -2.80 4.60
N GLY A 96 0.20 -2.95 5.85
CA GLY A 96 1.50 -2.46 6.29
C GLY A 96 2.60 -3.23 5.60
N ALA A 97 3.66 -2.54 5.21
CA ALA A 97 4.82 -3.13 4.58
C ALA A 97 6.08 -2.80 5.39
N ASN A 98 6.95 -3.80 5.55
CA ASN A 98 8.26 -3.65 6.16
C ASN A 98 9.29 -3.59 5.03
N THR A 99 9.98 -2.46 4.92
CA THR A 99 10.98 -2.18 3.87
C THR A 99 12.22 -1.62 4.53
N GLY A 100 13.41 -1.74 3.92
CA GLY A 100 14.62 -1.15 4.50
C GLY A 100 14.83 -1.58 5.96
N ALA A 101 15.11 -0.61 6.84
CA ALA A 101 15.42 -0.83 8.26
C ALA A 101 14.32 -1.62 9.01
N GLU A 102 13.07 -1.42 8.65
CA GLU A 102 11.92 -2.13 9.23
C GLU A 102 11.95 -3.63 8.91
N LEU A 103 12.41 -3.99 7.70
CA LEU A 103 12.59 -5.39 7.32
C LEU A 103 13.70 -6.05 8.14
N GLN A 104 14.84 -5.38 8.34
CA GLN A 104 15.92 -5.92 9.18
C GLN A 104 15.47 -6.10 10.64
N SER A 105 14.68 -5.16 11.16
CA SER A 105 14.12 -5.27 12.51
C SER A 105 13.19 -6.49 12.63
N LEU A 106 12.39 -6.76 11.59
CA LEU A 106 11.51 -7.93 11.55
C LEU A 106 12.29 -9.25 11.49
N PHE A 107 13.40 -9.30 10.74
CA PHE A 107 14.26 -10.49 10.69
C PHE A 107 14.88 -10.82 12.05
N ALA A 108 15.41 -9.80 12.75
CA ALA A 108 15.95 -10.02 14.09
C ALA A 108 14.89 -10.56 15.07
N MET A 109 13.64 -10.09 14.95
CA MET A 109 12.52 -10.63 15.74
C MET A 109 12.22 -12.09 15.38
N TRP A 110 12.30 -12.47 14.10
CA TRP A 110 12.10 -13.87 13.69
C TRP A 110 13.15 -14.79 14.29
N ASP A 111 14.44 -14.41 14.22
CA ASP A 111 15.53 -15.20 14.82
C ASP A 111 15.28 -15.40 16.33
N GLU A 112 14.91 -14.34 17.05
CA GLU A 112 14.59 -14.42 18.49
C GLU A 112 13.39 -15.34 18.78
N GLN A 113 12.36 -15.33 17.93
CA GLN A 113 11.21 -16.22 18.12
C GLN A 113 11.54 -17.67 17.79
N GLU A 114 12.35 -17.92 16.76
CA GLU A 114 12.79 -19.27 16.40
C GLU A 114 13.62 -19.91 17.53
N GLU A 115 14.56 -19.16 18.10
CA GLU A 115 15.35 -19.63 19.26
C GLU A 115 14.46 -20.02 20.45
N LYS A 116 13.42 -19.23 20.75
CA LYS A 116 12.47 -19.53 21.83
C LYS A 116 11.70 -20.82 21.55
N LEU A 117 11.20 -20.99 20.33
CA LEU A 117 10.41 -22.17 19.95
C LEU A 117 11.23 -23.46 19.92
N LEU A 118 12.54 -23.39 19.62
CA LEU A 118 13.43 -24.54 19.61
C LEU A 118 14.02 -24.89 20.98
N ALA A 119 13.92 -23.97 21.94
CA ALA A 119 14.37 -24.18 23.32
C ALA A 119 13.32 -24.87 24.22
N GLU A 120 12.07 -25.00 23.75
CA GLU A 120 10.96 -25.75 24.38
C GLU A 120 10.91 -27.21 23.92
#